data_AF-M7ZBK9-F1
#
_entry.id   AF-M7ZBK9-F1
#
_cell.length_a   1.000
_cell.length_b   1.000
_cell.length_c   1.000
_cell.angle_alpha   90.00
_cell.angle_beta   90.00
_cell.angle_gamma   90.00
#
_symmetry.space_group_name_H-M   'P 1'
#
loop_
_entity.id
_entity.type
_entity.pdbx_description
1 polymer ?
#
loop_
_entity_poly.entity_id
_entity_poly.type
_entity_poly.pdbx_seq_one_letter_code
_entity_poly.pdbx_strand_id
1 'polypeptide(L)'
;MKKKDAGGGGGGGGGGGFVAAPAARTACGSGWRTTRTSSGPGRTSSSTTPVSPEVRAVLEPWIRAGRVTVQDVRAQAEFDSYYYNQFLVVNDCLHRYRHAANWTFFFDVDEYLYLPNGQALDQVLGRLSGYTQFTIEQNPMSTKLCVKNPRNDYSREWGFEKFVFRNSITRVRRDRKYAIQARNAYATGVHMSQNIYGRSTHKTEALIRYYHYHNSINVLGEPCQEFVPRPGSGRKVTFEGVPYVYDDAMKRLAGEVRRFENETIGSSSLT
;
A
#
# COMPACT_ATOMS: atom_id res chain seq x y z
N MET A 1 1.73 37.76 -44.81
CA MET A 1 0.72 36.79 -45.28
C MET A 1 1.10 35.41 -44.72
N LYS A 2 0.29 34.79 -43.84
CA LYS A 2 -0.64 33.65 -44.13
C LYS A 2 0.07 32.53 -44.92
N LYS A 3 0.09 31.24 -44.57
CA LYS A 3 -0.71 30.30 -43.75
C LYS A 3 0.15 29.00 -43.59
N LYS A 4 0.17 28.27 -42.47
CA LYS A 4 -0.68 27.09 -42.10
C LYS A 4 -0.58 25.90 -43.09
N ASP A 5 -0.46 24.61 -42.75
CA ASP A 5 -0.81 23.78 -41.57
C ASP A 5 0.05 22.48 -41.59
N ALA A 6 0.52 21.93 -40.45
CA ALA A 6 0.04 20.74 -39.67
C ALA A 6 0.31 19.35 -40.31
N GLY A 7 0.68 18.26 -39.61
CA GLY A 7 0.84 17.93 -38.18
C GLY A 7 1.76 16.68 -38.04
N GLY A 8 2.16 16.17 -36.89
CA GLY A 8 1.62 16.26 -35.53
C GLY A 8 1.15 14.86 -35.09
N GLY A 9 1.99 14.11 -34.38
CA GLY A 9 1.66 12.77 -33.88
C GLY A 9 2.75 12.16 -32.97
N GLY A 10 3.18 12.88 -31.94
CA GLY A 10 4.08 12.37 -30.90
C GLY A 10 3.32 11.80 -29.71
N GLY A 11 3.37 10.48 -29.53
CA GLY A 11 2.81 9.80 -28.36
C GLY A 11 3.66 10.07 -27.12
N GLY A 12 3.16 10.92 -26.22
CA GLY A 12 3.75 11.16 -24.91
C GLY A 12 3.43 10.02 -23.93
N GLY A 13 4.39 9.13 -23.70
CA GLY A 13 4.37 8.19 -22.59
C GLY A 13 4.66 8.92 -21.28
N GLY A 14 3.61 9.28 -20.55
CA GLY A 14 3.72 9.79 -19.18
C GLY A 14 4.08 8.67 -18.23
N GLY A 15 5.38 8.51 -17.93
CA GLY A 15 5.87 7.64 -16.86
C GLY A 15 5.39 8.14 -15.50
N GLY A 16 4.68 7.29 -14.76
CA GLY A 16 4.39 7.50 -13.34
C GLY A 16 5.66 7.25 -12.54
N GLY A 17 5.85 7.98 -11.44
CA GLY A 17 7.04 7.86 -10.60
C GLY A 17 6.70 6.96 -9.42
N PHE A 18 7.47 5.90 -9.23
CA PHE A 18 7.40 5.10 -8.02
C PHE A 18 8.23 5.75 -6.92
N VAL A 19 7.71 5.75 -5.69
CA VAL A 19 8.51 6.06 -4.51
C VAL A 19 8.46 4.84 -3.63
N ALA A 20 9.51 4.03 -3.75
CA ALA A 20 9.82 2.89 -2.89
C ALA A 20 10.21 3.34 -1.47
N ALA A 21 9.37 4.15 -0.81
CA ALA A 21 9.64 4.77 0.49
C ALA A 21 11.11 5.19 0.79
N PRO A 22 11.92 5.80 -0.10
CA PRO A 22 13.23 6.33 0.31
C PRO A 22 13.09 7.75 0.89
N ALA A 23 11.95 8.41 0.61
CA ALA A 23 11.67 9.79 1.04
C ALA A 23 10.78 9.88 2.28
N ALA A 24 10.12 8.78 2.69
CA ALA A 24 9.51 8.67 4.01
C ALA A 24 10.60 8.19 4.99
N ARG A 25 11.24 9.12 5.70
CA ARG A 25 12.25 8.78 6.72
C ARG A 25 11.69 7.92 7.85
N THR A 26 10.37 7.89 8.02
CA THR A 26 9.67 7.04 8.98
C THR A 26 8.30 6.64 8.46
N ALA A 27 8.04 5.33 8.52
CA ALA A 27 6.78 4.71 8.19
C ALA A 27 6.38 3.77 9.34
N CYS A 28 5.11 3.81 9.74
CA CYS A 28 4.54 2.89 10.70
C CYS A 28 3.57 1.98 9.94
N GLY A 29 3.83 0.68 9.91
CA GLY A 29 2.93 -0.27 9.25
C GLY A 29 2.58 -1.48 10.08
N SER A 30 1.38 -2.01 9.83
CA SER A 30 0.85 -3.19 10.51
C SER A 30 0.64 -4.32 9.50
N GLY A 31 1.13 -5.51 9.82
CA GLY A 31 0.91 -6.73 9.03
C GLY A 31 0.14 -7.72 9.89
N TRP A 32 -1.08 -8.07 9.48
CA TRP A 32 -1.93 -9.01 10.23
C TRP A 32 -2.09 -10.30 9.44
N ARG A 33 -2.04 -11.44 10.14
CA ARG A 33 -2.47 -12.74 9.62
C ARG A 33 -3.66 -13.20 10.45
N THR A 34 -4.81 -13.39 9.81
CA THR A 34 -5.97 -14.06 10.42
C THR A 34 -6.09 -15.48 9.85
N THR A 35 -5.76 -16.50 10.64
CA THR A 35 -6.17 -17.88 10.35
C THR A 35 -7.07 -18.38 11.47
N ARG A 36 -8.36 -18.53 11.16
CA ARG A 36 -9.31 -19.29 11.97
C ARG A 36 -9.91 -20.38 11.10
N THR A 37 -9.41 -21.60 11.23
CA THR A 37 -10.13 -22.81 10.82
C THR A 37 -10.47 -23.57 12.09
N SER A 38 -11.72 -23.45 12.53
CA SER A 38 -12.26 -24.17 13.67
C SER A 38 -12.75 -25.56 13.26
N SER A 39 -12.24 -26.60 13.89
CA SER A 39 -12.97 -27.86 14.06
C SER A 39 -12.44 -28.61 15.29
N GLY A 40 -13.13 -28.48 16.43
CA GLY A 40 -12.90 -29.27 17.64
C GLY A 40 -13.16 -28.50 18.95
N PRO A 41 -13.99 -29.02 19.87
CA PRO A 41 -14.21 -28.40 21.16
C PRO A 41 -13.05 -28.74 22.11
N GLY A 42 -12.49 -27.72 22.78
CA GLY A 42 -11.58 -27.93 23.91
C GLY A 42 -10.10 -27.79 23.59
N ARG A 43 -9.67 -26.60 23.16
CA ARG A 43 -8.33 -26.05 23.47
C ARG A 43 -8.30 -24.57 23.07
N THR A 44 -8.39 -23.69 24.07
CA THR A 44 -8.00 -22.28 23.91
C THR A 44 -6.48 -22.21 23.82
N SER A 45 -5.92 -22.32 22.61
CA SER A 45 -4.58 -21.83 22.34
C SER A 45 -4.68 -20.42 21.77
N SER A 46 -4.29 -19.43 22.56
CA SER A 46 -3.99 -18.08 22.08
C SER A 46 -2.76 -18.13 21.18
N SER A 47 -2.95 -18.33 19.88
CA SER A 47 -1.86 -18.22 18.90
C SER A 47 -1.60 -16.75 18.57
N THR A 48 -0.89 -16.05 19.45
CA THR A 48 -0.14 -14.86 19.04
C THR A 48 1.02 -15.38 18.21
N THR A 49 0.95 -15.27 16.88
CA THR A 49 2.03 -15.81 16.05
C THR A 49 3.10 -14.72 15.93
N PRO A 50 4.34 -14.96 16.40
CA PRO A 50 5.48 -14.11 16.10
C PRO A 50 5.63 -13.93 14.58
N VAL A 51 6.40 -12.93 14.14
CA VAL A 51 6.81 -12.82 12.73
C VAL A 51 7.35 -14.18 12.29
N SER A 52 6.66 -14.84 11.34
CA SER A 52 7.03 -16.19 10.92
C SER A 52 8.42 -16.19 10.28
N PRO A 53 9.15 -17.32 10.27
CA PRO A 53 10.46 -17.40 9.63
C PRO A 53 10.45 -16.90 8.18
N GLU A 54 9.37 -17.18 7.44
CA GLU A 54 9.19 -16.75 6.05
C GLU A 54 9.03 -15.23 5.96
N VAL A 55 8.19 -14.64 6.81
CA VAL A 55 8.04 -13.17 6.87
C VAL A 55 9.35 -12.52 7.29
N ARG A 56 10.06 -13.11 8.26
CA ARG A 56 11.36 -12.63 8.72
C ARG A 56 12.39 -12.67 7.58
N ALA A 57 12.43 -13.74 6.79
CA ALA A 57 13.33 -13.87 5.66
C ALA A 57 13.12 -12.76 4.60
N VAL A 58 11.87 -12.36 4.35
CA VAL A 58 11.55 -11.24 3.45
C VAL A 58 12.02 -9.90 4.02
N LEU A 59 11.88 -9.68 5.33
CA LEU A 59 12.24 -8.41 5.97
C LEU A 59 13.74 -8.28 6.27
N GLU A 60 14.45 -9.39 6.48
CA GLU A 60 15.83 -9.41 6.95
C GLU A 60 16.81 -8.60 6.07
N PRO A 61 16.77 -8.67 4.72
CA PRO A 61 17.63 -7.83 3.88
C PRO A 61 17.42 -6.33 4.11
N TRP A 62 16.17 -5.91 4.33
CA TRP A 62 15.82 -4.51 4.63
C TRP A 62 16.25 -4.07 6.03
N ILE A 63 16.19 -4.98 7.00
CA ILE A 63 16.68 -4.76 8.36
C ILE A 63 18.20 -4.57 8.33
N ARG A 64 18.95 -5.45 7.66
CA ARG A 64 20.41 -5.34 7.51
C ARG A 64 20.82 -4.06 6.77
N ALA A 65 20.03 -3.63 5.79
CA ALA A 65 20.24 -2.35 5.10
C ALA A 65 19.88 -1.12 5.95
N GLY A 66 19.40 -1.29 7.19
CA GLY A 66 18.98 -0.21 8.08
C GLY A 66 17.74 0.54 7.61
N ARG A 67 16.95 -0.06 6.71
CA ARG A 67 15.73 0.54 6.11
C ARG A 67 14.46 0.17 6.87
N VAL A 68 14.46 -0.97 7.55
CA VAL A 68 13.31 -1.49 8.29
C VAL A 68 13.72 -1.81 9.72
N THR A 69 12.83 -1.50 10.67
CA THR A 69 12.90 -2.04 12.04
C THR A 69 11.64 -2.85 12.31
N VAL A 70 11.80 -3.99 12.97
CA VAL A 70 10.68 -4.85 13.35
C VAL A 70 10.50 -4.73 14.85
N GLN A 71 9.29 -4.36 15.27
CA GLN A 71 8.90 -4.30 16.67
C GLN A 71 7.94 -5.45 16.95
N ASP A 72 8.27 -6.24 17.96
CA ASP A 72 7.47 -7.38 18.40
C ASP A 72 6.68 -6.98 19.65
N VAL A 73 5.35 -7.02 19.56
CA VAL A 73 4.43 -6.58 20.62
C VAL A 73 3.98 -7.79 21.43
N ARG A 74 4.92 -8.47 22.09
CA ARG A 74 4.71 -9.76 22.76
C ARG A 74 3.62 -9.77 23.83
N ALA A 75 3.41 -8.64 24.52
CA ALA A 75 2.38 -8.49 25.56
C ALA A 75 0.97 -8.24 24.99
N GLN A 76 0.79 -8.16 23.66
CA GLN A 76 -0.52 -7.92 23.04
C GLN A 76 -1.55 -8.99 23.42
N ALA A 77 -1.12 -10.23 23.66
CA ALA A 77 -1.97 -11.35 24.05
C ALA A 77 -2.69 -11.14 25.40
N GLU A 78 -2.17 -10.23 26.24
CA GLU A 78 -2.65 -9.98 27.60
C GLU A 78 -3.79 -8.96 27.65
N PHE A 79 -4.06 -8.26 26.55
CA PHE A 79 -5.06 -7.19 26.49
C PHE A 79 -6.19 -7.55 25.51
N ASP A 80 -7.38 -7.81 26.04
CA ASP A 80 -8.59 -8.10 25.26
C ASP A 80 -9.16 -6.80 24.67
N SER A 81 -8.92 -6.55 23.37
CA SER A 81 -9.52 -5.44 22.65
C SER A 81 -9.95 -5.83 21.24
N TYR A 82 -11.09 -5.30 20.80
CA TYR A 82 -11.57 -5.35 19.42
C TYR A 82 -10.54 -4.63 18.50
N TYR A 83 -10.16 -5.22 17.37
CA TYR A 83 -8.99 -4.79 16.57
C TYR A 83 -7.67 -4.78 17.36
N TYR A 84 -7.50 -5.72 18.30
CA TYR A 84 -6.31 -6.04 19.11
C TYR A 84 -5.19 -4.99 19.03
N ASN A 85 -5.24 -3.97 19.90
CA ASN A 85 -4.16 -3.02 20.17
C ASN A 85 -3.68 -2.16 18.97
N GLN A 86 -4.40 -2.11 17.83
CA GLN A 86 -3.99 -1.25 16.70
C GLN A 86 -3.74 0.20 17.12
N PHE A 87 -4.63 0.78 17.94
CA PHE A 87 -4.45 2.13 18.47
C PHE A 87 -3.20 2.24 19.35
N LEU A 88 -2.92 1.25 20.20
CA LEU A 88 -1.73 1.23 21.03
C LEU A 88 -0.46 1.17 20.16
N VAL A 89 -0.44 0.32 19.14
CA VAL A 89 0.71 0.15 18.23
C VAL A 89 0.98 1.42 17.43
N VAL A 90 -0.05 2.04 16.84
CA VAL A 90 0.16 3.28 16.06
C VAL A 90 0.54 4.46 16.95
N ASN A 91 0.08 4.52 18.21
CA ASN A 91 0.48 5.56 19.15
C ASN A 91 1.87 5.31 19.75
N ASP A 92 2.28 4.07 20.01
CA ASP A 92 3.68 3.76 20.37
C ASP A 92 4.62 4.21 19.24
N CYS A 93 4.31 3.86 17.98
CA CYS A 93 5.09 4.31 16.83
C CYS A 93 5.12 5.84 16.71
N LEU A 94 3.96 6.51 16.88
CA LEU A 94 3.88 7.96 16.90
C LEU A 94 4.84 8.55 17.94
N HIS A 95 4.69 8.18 19.21
CA HIS A 95 5.44 8.80 20.30
C HIS A 95 6.93 8.47 20.25
N ARG A 96 7.30 7.26 19.83
CA ARG A 96 8.70 6.85 19.69
C ARG A 96 9.42 7.62 18.60
N TYR A 97 8.74 7.91 17.48
CA TYR A 97 9.37 8.49 16.30
C TYR A 97 8.90 9.90 15.92
N ARG A 98 8.11 10.58 16.77
CA ARG A 98 7.54 11.90 16.43
C ARG A 98 8.55 13.01 16.12
N HIS A 99 9.81 12.81 16.52
CA HIS A 99 10.92 13.73 16.24
C HIS A 99 11.93 13.18 15.22
N ALA A 100 11.71 11.99 14.66
CA ALA A 100 12.64 11.34 13.73
C ALA A 100 12.48 11.82 12.28
N ALA A 101 11.32 12.38 11.92
CA ALA A 101 11.01 12.83 10.57
C ALA A 101 10.06 14.03 10.56
N ASN A 102 10.07 14.79 9.46
CA ASN A 102 9.08 15.85 9.22
C ASN A 102 7.69 15.30 8.90
N TRP A 103 7.63 14.15 8.22
CA TRP A 103 6.41 13.45 7.85
C TRP A 103 6.52 11.98 8.26
N THR A 104 5.48 11.48 8.92
CA THR A 104 5.31 10.08 9.28
C THR A 104 4.11 9.53 8.53
N PHE A 105 4.29 8.44 7.80
CA PHE A 105 3.22 7.76 7.07
C PHE A 105 2.71 6.58 7.89
N PHE A 106 1.39 6.38 7.90
CA PHE A 106 0.74 5.21 8.48
C PHE A 106 0.03 4.44 7.37
N PHE A 107 0.49 3.21 7.08
CA PHE A 107 0.00 2.36 5.99
C PHE A 107 0.20 0.87 6.29
N ASP A 108 -0.56 0.00 5.64
CA ASP A 108 -0.47 -1.44 5.80
C ASP A 108 0.49 -2.06 4.76
N VAL A 109 1.00 -3.26 5.03
CA VAL A 109 2.02 -3.91 4.17
C VAL A 109 1.46 -4.26 2.77
N ASP A 110 0.14 -4.40 2.64
CA ASP A 110 -0.56 -4.65 1.37
C ASP A 110 -0.98 -3.35 0.65
N GLU A 111 -0.36 -2.23 1.00
CA GLU A 111 -0.64 -0.91 0.41
C GLU A 111 0.58 -0.28 -0.27
N TYR A 112 0.36 0.25 -1.47
CA TYR A 112 1.42 0.87 -2.28
C TYR A 112 1.09 2.33 -2.58
N LEU A 113 1.99 3.24 -2.18
CA LEU A 113 1.87 4.66 -2.55
C LEU A 113 2.11 4.84 -4.05
N TYR A 114 1.27 5.67 -4.66
CA TYR A 114 1.33 5.99 -6.08
C TYR A 114 1.25 7.50 -6.29
N LEU A 115 2.22 8.04 -7.03
CA LEU A 115 2.31 9.45 -7.37
C LEU A 115 1.98 9.62 -8.86
N PRO A 116 0.84 10.25 -9.20
CA PRO A 116 0.48 10.51 -10.59
C PRO A 116 1.52 11.38 -11.30
N ASN A 117 1.65 11.17 -12.62
CA ASN A 117 2.43 12.03 -13.53
C ASN A 117 3.94 12.11 -13.25
N GLY A 118 4.55 11.09 -12.65
CA GLY A 118 6.02 11.09 -12.48
C GLY A 118 6.53 11.99 -11.35
N GLN A 119 5.63 12.53 -10.51
CA GLN A 119 6.03 13.46 -9.45
C GLN A 119 6.86 12.75 -8.38
N ALA A 120 7.87 13.45 -7.87
CA ALA A 120 8.67 12.99 -6.75
C ALA A 120 7.95 13.27 -5.41
N LEU A 121 8.17 12.42 -4.40
CA LEU A 121 7.46 12.54 -3.10
C LEU A 121 7.79 13.82 -2.37
N ASP A 122 9.02 14.31 -2.46
CA ASP A 122 9.46 15.57 -1.87
C ASP A 122 8.68 16.77 -2.43
N GLN A 123 8.36 16.78 -3.73
CA GLN A 123 7.53 17.81 -4.36
C GLN A 123 6.09 17.77 -3.83
N VAL A 124 5.52 16.58 -3.68
CA VAL A 124 4.16 16.40 -3.11
C VAL A 124 4.14 16.86 -1.64
N LEU A 125 5.12 16.44 -0.84
CA LEU A 125 5.25 16.83 0.56
C LEU A 125 5.51 18.34 0.72
N GLY A 126 6.26 18.94 -0.19
CA GLY A 126 6.48 20.40 -0.24
C GLY A 126 5.18 21.16 -0.45
N ARG A 127 4.34 20.73 -1.40
CA ARG A 127 3.00 21.31 -1.64
C ARG A 127 2.05 21.17 -0.43
N LEU A 128 2.26 20.13 0.38
CA LEU A 128 1.43 19.82 1.55
C LEU A 128 2.02 20.34 2.87
N SER A 129 3.16 21.03 2.84
CA SER A 129 3.90 21.50 4.03
C SER A 129 3.10 22.46 4.93
N GLY A 130 2.13 23.19 4.37
CA GLY A 130 1.21 24.05 5.12
C GLY A 130 0.13 23.32 5.93
N TYR A 131 0.11 21.98 5.86
CA TYR A 131 -0.79 21.12 6.62
C TYR A 131 -0.01 20.27 7.63
N THR A 132 -0.63 20.02 8.78
CA THR A 132 -0.12 19.06 9.76
C THR A 132 -0.42 17.63 9.34
N GLN A 133 -1.55 17.41 8.66
CA GLN A 133 -1.99 16.09 8.22
C GLN A 133 -2.60 16.18 6.83
N PHE A 134 -2.39 15.13 6.03
CA PHE A 134 -3.21 14.90 4.84
C PHE A 134 -3.59 13.44 4.73
N THR A 135 -4.81 13.18 4.27
CA THR A 135 -5.26 11.82 3.95
C THR A 135 -5.00 11.49 2.49
N ILE A 136 -4.81 10.23 2.17
CA ILE A 136 -4.50 9.69 0.85
C ILE A 136 -5.69 8.85 0.41
N GLU A 137 -6.15 9.05 -0.83
CA GLU A 137 -7.29 8.30 -1.37
C GLU A 137 -6.88 6.87 -1.78
N GLN A 138 -7.78 5.94 -1.48
CA GLN A 138 -7.63 4.52 -1.79
C GLN A 138 -8.05 4.18 -3.23
N ASN A 139 -7.24 3.39 -3.90
CA ASN A 139 -7.57 2.58 -5.07
C ASN A 139 -7.74 1.11 -4.63
N PRO A 140 -8.97 0.63 -4.37
CA PRO A 140 -9.18 -0.74 -3.93
C PRO A 140 -8.97 -1.71 -5.09
N MET A 141 -8.10 -2.69 -4.92
CA MET A 141 -7.76 -3.69 -5.94
C MET A 141 -8.39 -5.04 -5.59
N SER A 142 -8.88 -5.75 -6.60
CA SER A 142 -9.27 -7.15 -6.45
C SER A 142 -8.02 -8.02 -6.41
N THR A 143 -7.92 -8.85 -5.38
CA THR A 143 -6.88 -9.89 -5.23
C THR A 143 -7.32 -11.24 -5.80
N LYS A 144 -8.63 -11.40 -6.07
CA LYS A 144 -9.23 -12.63 -6.61
C LYS A 144 -9.41 -12.62 -8.12
N LEU A 145 -9.62 -11.44 -8.71
CA LEU A 145 -9.89 -11.27 -10.14
C LEU A 145 -8.58 -10.98 -10.86
N CYS A 146 -8.20 -11.85 -11.79
CA CYS A 146 -6.94 -11.78 -12.52
C CYS A 146 -7.19 -11.89 -14.03
N VAL A 147 -6.23 -11.40 -14.82
CA VAL A 147 -6.33 -11.50 -16.28
C VAL A 147 -6.13 -12.94 -16.69
N LYS A 148 -6.88 -13.45 -17.67
CA LYS A 148 -6.60 -14.70 -18.34
C LYS A 148 -5.57 -14.45 -19.44
N ASN A 149 -4.32 -14.81 -19.21
CA ASN A 149 -3.29 -14.76 -20.23
C ASN A 149 -2.66 -16.14 -20.42
N PRO A 150 -2.95 -16.84 -21.53
CA PRO A 150 -2.42 -18.18 -21.79
C PRO A 150 -0.91 -18.22 -22.05
N ARG A 151 -0.26 -17.05 -22.19
CA ARG A 151 1.20 -16.93 -22.39
C ARG A 151 1.96 -16.50 -21.15
N ASN A 152 1.28 -16.08 -20.07
CA ASN A 152 1.95 -15.64 -18.86
C ASN A 152 2.06 -16.78 -17.86
N ASP A 153 3.27 -16.99 -17.38
CA ASP A 153 3.52 -17.76 -16.19
C ASP A 153 3.30 -16.87 -14.95
N TYR A 154 2.12 -16.99 -14.36
CA TYR A 154 1.76 -16.28 -13.13
C TYR A 154 2.72 -16.59 -11.97
N SER A 155 3.46 -17.70 -11.99
CA SER A 155 4.40 -18.01 -10.91
C SER A 155 5.55 -16.99 -10.78
N ARG A 156 5.84 -16.22 -11.85
CA ARG A 156 6.95 -15.26 -11.88
C ARG A 156 6.53 -13.80 -11.66
N GLU A 157 5.22 -13.52 -11.69
CA GLU A 157 4.67 -12.19 -11.43
C GLU A 157 4.50 -11.94 -9.93
N TRP A 158 4.78 -10.71 -9.48
CA TRP A 158 4.45 -10.28 -8.12
C TRP A 158 2.96 -9.96 -7.97
N GLY A 159 2.46 -9.90 -6.73
CA GLY A 159 1.03 -9.69 -6.47
C GLY A 159 0.44 -8.47 -7.17
N PHE A 160 1.10 -7.30 -7.07
CA PHE A 160 0.63 -6.08 -7.73
C PHE A 160 0.72 -6.10 -9.27
N GLU A 161 1.47 -7.04 -9.85
CA GLU A 161 1.48 -7.29 -11.30
C GLU A 161 0.28 -8.13 -11.75
N LYS A 162 -0.26 -8.96 -10.85
CA LYS A 162 -1.42 -9.84 -11.10
C LYS A 162 -2.74 -9.11 -10.83
N PHE A 163 -2.81 -8.39 -9.72
CA PHE A 163 -4.02 -7.79 -9.17
C PHE A 163 -4.32 -6.43 -9.82
N VAL A 164 -4.69 -6.47 -11.10
CA VAL A 164 -4.84 -5.29 -11.97
C VAL A 164 -6.29 -4.85 -12.19
N PHE A 165 -7.20 -5.27 -11.31
CA PHE A 165 -8.61 -4.90 -11.39
C PHE A 165 -8.99 -3.98 -10.24
N ARG A 166 -9.21 -2.70 -10.53
CA ARG A 166 -9.57 -1.68 -9.55
C ARG A 166 -11.08 -1.55 -9.42
N ASN A 167 -11.58 -1.50 -8.19
CA ASN A 167 -12.99 -1.25 -7.91
C ASN A 167 -13.39 0.14 -8.46
N SER A 168 -14.43 0.17 -9.30
CA SER A 168 -14.88 1.38 -10.01
C SER A 168 -16.10 2.07 -9.39
N ILE A 169 -16.56 1.61 -8.22
CA ILE A 169 -17.66 2.26 -7.49
C ILE A 169 -17.21 3.63 -7.00
N THR A 170 -17.93 4.66 -7.45
CA THR A 170 -17.74 6.06 -7.03
C THR A 170 -18.72 6.45 -5.92
N ARG A 171 -18.47 7.57 -5.24
CA ARG A 171 -19.36 8.17 -4.21
C ARG A 171 -19.58 7.31 -2.96
N VAL A 172 -18.70 6.35 -2.72
CA VAL A 172 -18.66 5.57 -1.47
C VAL A 172 -17.60 6.16 -0.54
N ARG A 173 -17.91 6.24 0.75
CA ARG A 173 -16.91 6.57 1.76
C ARG A 173 -15.96 5.39 1.87
N ARG A 174 -14.70 5.59 1.50
CA ARG A 174 -13.62 4.62 1.66
C ARG A 174 -12.78 5.01 2.86
N ASP A 175 -12.20 4.00 3.50
CA ASP A 175 -11.11 4.22 4.41
C ASP A 175 -9.97 4.92 3.68
N ARG A 176 -9.19 5.67 4.46
CA ARG A 176 -8.05 6.43 3.97
C ARG A 176 -6.85 6.06 4.82
N LYS A 177 -5.69 6.26 4.22
CA LYS A 177 -4.42 6.33 4.94
C LYS A 177 -3.96 7.77 4.97
N TYR A 178 -2.91 8.07 5.73
CA TYR A 178 -2.53 9.45 5.95
C TYR A 178 -1.04 9.58 6.24
N ALA A 179 -0.54 10.79 6.01
CA ALA A 179 0.73 11.23 6.54
C ALA A 179 0.50 12.40 7.48
N ILE A 180 1.35 12.49 8.49
CA ILE A 180 1.23 13.47 9.57
C ILE A 180 2.61 14.02 9.95
N GLN A 181 2.67 15.31 10.27
CA GLN A 181 3.80 15.89 10.99
C GLN A 181 3.69 15.49 12.45
N ALA A 182 4.27 14.34 12.81
CA ALA A 182 4.04 13.67 14.09
C ALA A 182 4.34 14.53 15.34
N ARG A 183 5.27 15.48 15.26
CA ARG A 183 5.56 16.46 16.32
C ARG A 183 4.35 17.32 16.74
N ASN A 184 3.36 17.45 15.86
CA ASN A 184 2.16 18.27 16.06
C ASN A 184 0.92 17.43 16.41
N ALA A 185 1.11 16.15 16.75
CA ALA A 185 0.02 15.23 17.08
C ALA A 185 0.15 14.75 18.53
N TYR A 186 -0.97 14.76 19.25
CA TYR A 186 -1.04 14.20 20.60
C TYR A 186 -1.28 12.69 20.56
N ALA A 187 -2.15 12.26 19.65
CA ALA A 187 -2.48 10.85 19.44
C ALA A 187 -2.83 10.63 17.97
N THR A 188 -2.90 9.38 17.54
CA THR A 188 -3.29 9.02 16.18
C THR A 188 -4.22 7.80 16.13
N GLY A 189 -4.99 7.70 15.05
CA GLY A 189 -5.85 6.56 14.74
C GLY A 189 -5.39 5.84 13.48
N VAL A 190 -6.00 4.69 13.18
CA VAL A 190 -5.61 3.80 12.06
C VAL A 190 -5.78 4.46 10.68
N HIS A 191 -6.78 5.34 10.53
CA HIS A 191 -7.12 5.97 9.25
C HIS A 191 -6.86 7.48 9.20
N MET A 192 -6.76 8.13 10.37
CA MET A 192 -6.37 9.52 10.54
C MET A 192 -6.22 9.84 12.02
N SER A 193 -5.51 10.93 12.34
CA SER A 193 -5.60 11.56 13.64
C SER A 193 -6.75 12.58 13.69
N GLN A 194 -7.42 12.62 14.84
CA GLN A 194 -8.36 13.66 15.25
C GLN A 194 -7.74 14.63 16.29
N ASN A 195 -6.52 14.36 16.75
CA ASN A 195 -5.86 15.06 17.86
C ASN A 195 -4.57 15.72 17.38
N ILE A 196 -4.71 16.73 16.52
CA ILE A 196 -3.60 17.45 15.90
C ILE A 196 -3.67 18.95 16.17
N TYR A 197 -2.50 19.59 16.24
CA TYR A 197 -2.38 21.04 16.13
C TYR A 197 -2.12 21.44 14.68
N GLY A 198 -2.95 22.32 14.12
CA GLY A 198 -2.83 22.82 12.74
C GLY A 198 -3.87 22.24 11.77
N ARG A 199 -3.65 22.49 10.47
CA ARG A 199 -4.63 22.20 9.42
C ARG A 199 -4.53 20.76 8.91
N SER A 200 -5.67 20.16 8.57
CA SER A 200 -5.75 18.88 7.84
C SER A 200 -6.33 19.09 6.44
N THR A 201 -5.95 18.27 5.47
CA THR A 201 -6.58 18.24 4.14
C THR A 201 -6.94 16.82 3.70
N HIS A 202 -8.04 16.73 2.97
CA HIS A 202 -8.54 15.51 2.35
C HIS A 202 -8.42 15.53 0.82
N LYS A 203 -8.05 16.68 0.25
CA LYS A 203 -8.03 16.91 -1.19
C LYS A 203 -6.63 16.63 -1.76
N THR A 204 -6.31 15.36 -1.92
CA THR A 204 -4.98 14.88 -2.34
C THR A 204 -5.04 13.97 -3.56
N GLU A 205 -6.22 13.72 -4.10
CA GLU A 205 -6.51 12.73 -5.13
C GLU A 205 -5.71 12.99 -6.43
N ALA A 206 -5.32 14.24 -6.69
CA ALA A 206 -4.50 14.62 -7.84
C ALA A 206 -2.98 14.53 -7.59
N LEU A 207 -2.56 14.38 -6.34
CA LEU A 207 -1.16 14.44 -5.89
C LEU A 207 -0.63 13.07 -5.47
N ILE A 208 -1.43 12.30 -4.72
CA ILE A 208 -1.02 11.03 -4.14
C ILE A 208 -2.24 10.14 -3.92
N ARG A 209 -2.07 8.86 -4.23
CA ARG A 209 -3.05 7.80 -3.99
C ARG A 209 -2.33 6.60 -3.40
N TYR A 210 -3.08 5.62 -2.91
CA TYR A 210 -2.52 4.31 -2.61
C TYR A 210 -3.35 3.20 -3.22
N TYR A 211 -2.68 2.14 -3.68
CA TYR A 211 -3.32 0.91 -4.10
C TYR A 211 -3.42 -0.01 -2.89
N HIS A 212 -4.61 -0.53 -2.62
CA HIS A 212 -4.87 -1.40 -1.47
C HIS A 212 -5.26 -2.79 -1.97
N TYR A 213 -4.41 -3.77 -1.69
CA TYR A 213 -4.57 -5.18 -2.08
C TYR A 213 -5.19 -5.99 -0.95
N HIS A 214 -6.38 -5.56 -0.52
CA HIS A 214 -7.01 -6.06 0.69
C HIS A 214 -7.06 -7.59 0.76
N ASN A 215 -6.70 -8.13 1.92
CA ASN A 215 -6.61 -9.56 2.23
C ASN A 215 -5.54 -10.36 1.47
N SER A 216 -4.67 -9.73 0.67
CA SER A 216 -3.60 -10.48 -0.01
C SER A 216 -2.62 -11.15 0.96
N ILE A 217 -2.46 -10.60 2.16
CA ILE A 217 -1.57 -11.14 3.21
C ILE A 217 -2.24 -12.14 4.15
N ASN A 218 -3.58 -12.27 4.09
CA ASN A 218 -4.35 -13.20 4.92
C ASN A 218 -4.52 -14.57 4.26
N VAL A 219 -4.27 -14.67 2.95
CA VAL A 219 -4.42 -15.91 2.18
C VAL A 219 -3.06 -16.57 1.97
N LEU A 220 -2.95 -17.85 2.32
CA LEU A 220 -1.80 -18.67 1.96
C LEU A 220 -1.94 -19.17 0.52
N GLY A 221 -0.87 -19.04 -0.27
CA GLY A 221 -0.84 -19.49 -1.66
C GLY A 221 -1.27 -18.42 -2.66
N GLU A 222 -1.75 -18.85 -3.84
CA GLU A 222 -2.15 -17.97 -4.95
C GLU A 222 -3.54 -17.37 -4.69
N PRO A 223 -3.68 -16.03 -4.54
CA PRO A 223 -4.97 -15.39 -4.29
C PRO A 223 -5.88 -15.29 -5.53
N CYS A 224 -5.35 -15.38 -6.76
CA CYS A 224 -6.17 -15.36 -7.97
C CYS A 224 -7.16 -16.54 -8.00
N GLN A 225 -8.45 -16.26 -8.12
CA GLN A 225 -9.53 -17.26 -8.16
C GLN A 225 -10.28 -17.25 -9.50
N GLU A 226 -10.48 -16.07 -10.08
CA GLU A 226 -11.25 -15.87 -11.31
C GLU A 226 -10.38 -15.25 -12.40
N PHE A 227 -10.43 -15.82 -13.61
CA PHE A 227 -9.58 -15.42 -14.73
C PHE A 227 -10.41 -14.93 -15.91
N VAL A 228 -10.36 -13.63 -16.17
CA VAL A 228 -11.13 -12.97 -17.24
C VAL A 228 -10.23 -12.43 -18.34
N PRO A 229 -10.67 -12.44 -19.62
CA PRO A 229 -9.92 -11.77 -20.69
C PRO A 229 -9.64 -10.30 -20.34
N ARG A 230 -8.50 -9.77 -20.77
CA ARG A 230 -8.18 -8.35 -20.57
C ARG A 230 -9.28 -7.49 -21.23
N PRO A 231 -10.03 -6.68 -20.46
CA PRO A 231 -11.06 -5.83 -21.04
C PRO A 231 -10.41 -4.67 -21.79
N GLY A 232 -11.10 -4.14 -22.80
CA GLY A 232 -10.72 -2.89 -23.45
C GLY A 232 -10.74 -1.70 -22.49
N SER A 233 -10.09 -0.60 -22.86
CA SER A 233 -10.00 0.61 -22.03
C SER A 233 -11.39 1.09 -21.57
N GLY A 234 -11.54 1.32 -20.27
CA GLY A 234 -12.79 1.79 -19.65
C GLY A 234 -13.91 0.76 -19.54
N ARG A 235 -13.77 -0.43 -20.14
CA ARG A 235 -14.78 -1.49 -20.02
C ARG A 235 -14.75 -2.11 -18.63
N LYS A 236 -15.93 -2.26 -18.05
CA LYS A 236 -16.10 -2.83 -16.71
C LYS A 236 -16.28 -4.35 -16.78
N VAL A 237 -15.74 -5.02 -15.77
CA VAL A 237 -15.99 -6.44 -15.49
C VAL A 237 -16.67 -6.52 -14.13
N THR A 238 -17.81 -7.21 -14.05
CA THR A 238 -18.51 -7.41 -12.78
C THR A 238 -18.06 -8.73 -12.16
N PHE A 239 -17.66 -8.69 -10.89
CA PHE A 239 -17.27 -9.87 -10.12
C PHE A 239 -17.78 -9.72 -8.68
N GLU A 240 -18.42 -10.74 -8.12
CA GLU A 240 -19.06 -10.70 -6.78
C GLU A 240 -19.96 -9.46 -6.58
N GLY A 241 -20.70 -9.05 -7.61
CA GLY A 241 -21.59 -7.88 -7.59
C GLY A 241 -20.87 -6.52 -7.64
N VAL A 242 -19.54 -6.49 -7.74
CA VAL A 242 -18.74 -5.26 -7.79
C VAL A 242 -18.22 -5.01 -9.22
N PRO A 243 -18.37 -3.79 -9.78
CA PRO A 243 -17.80 -3.44 -11.06
C PRO A 243 -16.32 -3.04 -10.94
N TYR A 244 -15.45 -3.71 -11.67
CA TYR A 244 -14.01 -3.45 -11.75
C TYR A 244 -13.61 -2.89 -13.11
N VAL A 245 -12.55 -2.09 -13.14
CA VAL A 245 -11.87 -1.65 -14.37
C VAL A 245 -10.43 -2.15 -14.36
N TYR A 246 -9.89 -2.38 -15.55
CA TYR A 246 -8.48 -2.73 -15.70
C TYR A 246 -7.60 -1.52 -15.39
N ASP A 247 -6.67 -1.68 -14.45
CA ASP A 247 -5.72 -0.68 -13.98
C ASP A 247 -4.35 -1.34 -13.76
N ASP A 248 -3.46 -1.10 -14.72
CA ASP A 248 -2.10 -1.65 -14.77
C ASP A 248 -1.04 -0.62 -14.35
N ALA A 249 -1.43 0.47 -13.66
CA ALA A 249 -0.49 1.51 -13.25
C ALA A 249 0.65 0.96 -12.38
N MET A 250 0.35 0.15 -11.37
CA MET A 250 1.38 -0.49 -10.53
C MET A 250 2.15 -1.57 -11.28
N LYS A 251 1.50 -2.33 -12.17
CA LYS A 251 2.16 -3.34 -13.01
C LYS A 251 3.26 -2.72 -13.87
N ARG A 252 3.03 -1.54 -14.44
CA ARG A 252 4.03 -0.81 -15.24
C ARG A 252 5.27 -0.40 -14.44
N LEU A 253 5.15 -0.24 -13.12
CA LEU A 253 6.26 0.13 -12.24
C LEU A 253 7.09 -1.07 -11.79
N ALA A 254 6.66 -2.31 -12.06
CA ALA A 254 7.31 -3.52 -11.55
C ALA A 254 8.81 -3.60 -11.87
N GLY A 255 9.20 -3.21 -13.09
CA GLY A 255 10.61 -3.19 -13.49
C GLY A 255 11.44 -2.16 -12.72
N GLU A 256 10.86 -1.01 -12.38
CA GLU A 256 11.50 0.01 -11.55
C GLU A 256 11.61 -0.43 -10.09
N VAL A 257 10.54 -1.04 -9.54
CA VAL A 257 10.55 -1.58 -8.17
C VAL A 257 11.62 -2.67 -8.03
N ARG A 258 11.64 -3.65 -8.93
CA ARG A 258 12.64 -4.73 -8.93
C ARG A 258 14.07 -4.19 -8.99
N ARG A 259 14.30 -3.17 -9.82
CA ARG A 259 15.61 -2.52 -9.92
C ARG A 259 15.99 -1.85 -8.61
N PHE A 260 15.08 -1.06 -8.02
CA PHE A 260 15.29 -0.41 -6.74
C PHE A 260 15.60 -1.41 -5.63
N GLU A 261 14.82 -2.51 -5.53
CA GLU A 261 15.07 -3.55 -4.54
C GLU A 261 16.46 -4.17 -4.74
N ASN A 262 16.80 -4.54 -5.98
CA ASN A 262 18.10 -5.12 -6.30
C ASN A 262 19.28 -4.18 -5.97
N GLU A 263 19.13 -2.88 -6.24
CA GLU A 263 20.14 -1.86 -5.90
C GLU A 263 20.24 -1.60 -4.39
N THR A 264 19.14 -1.79 -3.64
CA THR A 264 19.07 -1.45 -2.21
C THR A 264 19.47 -2.60 -1.30
N ILE A 265 19.00 -3.82 -1.59
CA ILE A 265 19.19 -5.00 -0.74
C ILE A 265 19.95 -6.14 -1.44
N GLY A 266 20.41 -5.92 -2.68
CA GLY A 266 21.13 -6.90 -3.50
C GLY A 266 20.21 -7.94 -4.14
N SER A 267 20.78 -8.80 -5.00
CA SER A 267 20.04 -9.85 -5.73
C SER A 267 19.58 -11.03 -4.88
N SER A 268 19.53 -10.87 -3.56
CA SER A 268 19.32 -11.96 -2.59
C SER A 268 17.86 -12.43 -2.48
N SER A 269 16.99 -12.11 -3.44
CA SER A 269 15.54 -12.31 -3.33
C SER A 269 14.88 -12.92 -4.57
N LEU A 270 15.65 -13.56 -5.47
CA LEU A 270 15.11 -14.25 -6.63
C LEU A 270 15.63 -15.69 -6.71
N THR A 271 15.27 -16.52 -5.73
CA THR A 271 15.18 -17.98 -5.87
C THR A 271 13.87 -18.44 -5.28
#